data_AF-A0A954UYV0-F1
#
_entry.id   AF-A0A954UYV0-F1
#
_cell.length_a   1.000
_cell.length_b   1.000
_cell.length_c   1.000
_cell.angle_alpha   90.00
_cell.angle_beta   90.00
_cell.angle_gamma   90.00
#
_symmetry.space_group_name_H-M   'P 1'
#
loop_
_entity.id
_entity.type
_entity.pdbx_description
1 polymer ?
#
loop_
_entity_poly.entity_id
_entity_poly.type
_entity_poly.pdbx_seq_one_letter_code
_entity_poly.pdbx_strand_id
1 'polypeptide(L)' 'RLVVAQGVWRKGEWSVVMTRPLLTKSDADGVSLKPGDRVSAAFALWDGAHQDRASKKSITIWQDLKLEQ' A
#
# COMPACT_ATOMS: atom_id res chain seq x y z
N ARG A 1 10.17 11.51 3.80
CA ARG A 1 9.33 10.31 4.00
C ARG A 1 7.98 10.56 3.33
N LEU A 2 7.64 9.86 2.25
CA LEU A 2 6.42 10.12 1.48
C LEU A 2 5.15 9.55 2.15
N VAL A 3 5.29 8.42 2.87
CA VAL A 3 4.18 7.68 3.48
C VAL A 3 4.32 7.67 5.00
N VAL A 4 3.24 8.00 5.70
CA VAL A 4 3.04 7.72 7.13
C VAL A 4 2.08 6.54 7.24
N ALA A 5 2.37 5.61 8.15
CA ALA A 5 1.53 4.43 8.33
C ALA A 5 1.23 4.23 9.82
N GLN A 6 0.01 3.81 10.11
CA GLN A 6 -0.45 3.40 11.43
C GLN A 6 -1.05 2.00 11.33
N GLY A 7 -0.67 1.12 12.25
CA GLY A 7 -1.22 -0.22 12.37
C GLY A 7 -1.80 -0.45 13.76
N VAL A 8 -2.99 -1.05 13.83
CA VAL A 8 -3.63 -1.45 15.08
C VAL A 8 -3.95 -2.94 14.99
N TRP A 9 -3.49 -3.72 15.96
CA TRP A 9 -3.89 -5.12 16.13
C TRP A 9 -5.03 -5.20 17.15
N ARG A 10 -6.17 -5.74 16.74
CA ARG A 10 -7.31 -5.90 17.63
C ARG A 10 -8.18 -7.07 17.17
N LYS A 11 -8.62 -7.90 18.11
CA LYS A 11 -9.52 -9.05 17.87
C LYS A 11 -9.04 -10.02 16.78
N GLY A 12 -7.73 -10.26 16.71
CA GLY A 12 -7.16 -11.21 15.74
C GLY A 12 -6.91 -10.64 14.35
N GLU A 13 -7.05 -9.33 14.16
CA GLU A 13 -6.89 -8.68 12.85
C GLU A 13 -6.01 -7.43 12.93
N TRP A 14 -5.24 -7.20 11.86
CA TRP A 14 -4.51 -5.96 11.63
C TRP A 14 -5.39 -4.98 10.85
N SER A 15 -5.56 -3.77 11.38
CA SER A 15 -6.05 -2.61 10.64
C SER A 15 -4.88 -1.68 10.35
N VAL A 16 -4.56 -1.44 9.08
CA VAL A 16 -3.44 -0.60 8.67
C VAL A 16 -3.92 0.54 7.78
N VAL A 17 -3.55 1.77 8.13
CA VAL A 17 -3.79 2.96 7.32
C VAL A 17 -2.46 3.49 6.83
N MET A 18 -2.31 3.65 5.52
CA MET A 18 -1.16 4.30 4.88
C MET A 18 -1.62 5.62 4.28
N THR A 19 -1.02 6.72 4.71
CA THR A 19 -1.36 8.07 4.28
C THR A 19 -0.18 8.71 3.58
N ARG A 20 -0.44 9.32 2.43
CA ARG A 20 0.54 10.09 1.65
C ARG A 20 -0.14 11.22 0.87
N PRO A 21 0.59 12.29 0.50
CA PRO A 21 0.10 13.28 -0.47
C PRO A 21 -0.13 12.62 -1.83
N LEU A 22 -1.18 13.01 -2.55
CA LEU A 22 -1.51 12.48 -3.88
C LEU A 22 -0.43 12.84 -4.93
N LEU A 23 0.09 14.06 -4.90
CA LEU A 23 1.16 14.52 -5.76
C LEU A 23 2.54 14.30 -5.11
N THR A 24 3.49 13.82 -5.89
CA THR A 24 4.91 13.69 -5.53
C THR A 24 5.74 14.82 -6.16
N LYS A 25 6.94 15.08 -5.64
CA LYS A 25 7.83 16.11 -6.20
C LYS A 25 8.47 15.66 -7.52
N SER A 26 8.72 14.35 -7.65
CA SER A 26 9.26 13.72 -8.84
C SER A 26 8.83 12.25 -8.88
N ASP A 27 8.93 11.62 -10.05
CA ASP A 27 8.65 10.19 -10.22
C ASP A 27 9.61 9.30 -9.42
N ALA A 28 10.82 9.80 -9.12
CA ALA A 28 11.78 9.11 -8.26
C ALA A 28 11.34 9.05 -6.79
N ASP A 29 10.51 10.00 -6.34
CA ASP A 29 9.96 10.01 -4.98
C ASP A 29 8.75 9.08 -4.84
N GLY A 30 8.07 8.78 -5.96
CA GLY A 30 6.92 7.89 -6.04
C GLY A 30 5.92 8.32 -7.10
N VAL A 31 4.90 7.48 -7.31
CA VAL A 31 3.84 7.70 -8.31
C VAL A 31 2.91 8.83 -7.86
N SER A 32 2.76 9.87 -8.67
CA SER A 32 1.68 10.86 -8.48
C SER A 32 0.33 10.26 -8.84
N LEU A 33 -0.68 10.54 -8.04
CA LEU A 33 -2.07 10.13 -8.24
C LEU A 33 -2.92 11.40 -8.42
N LYS A 34 -3.70 11.48 -9.49
CA LYS A 34 -4.59 12.60 -9.77
C LYS A 34 -6.05 12.11 -9.85
N PRO A 35 -7.03 12.97 -9.54
CA PRO A 35 -8.43 12.64 -9.75
C PRO A 35 -8.68 12.14 -11.18
N GLY A 36 -9.43 11.06 -11.32
CA GLY A 36 -9.69 10.39 -12.60
C GLY A 36 -8.60 9.41 -13.08
N ASP A 37 -7.43 9.35 -12.43
CA ASP A 37 -6.37 8.42 -12.82
C ASP A 37 -6.79 6.96 -12.62
N ARG A 38 -6.22 6.09 -13.45
CA ARG A 38 -6.21 4.65 -13.25
C ARG A 38 -4.77 4.19 -13.14
N VAL A 39 -4.40 3.62 -12.01
CA VAL A 39 -3.03 3.14 -11.73
C VAL A 39 -3.06 1.70 -11.25
N SER A 40 -1.97 0.96 -11.43
CA SER A 40 -1.84 -0.39 -10.90
C SER A 40 -1.47 -0.37 -9.41
N ALA A 41 -2.13 -1.20 -8.62
CA ALA A 41 -1.80 -1.43 -7.21
C ALA A 41 -1.75 -2.93 -6.89
N ALA A 42 -0.86 -3.33 -5.99
CA ALA A 42 -0.79 -4.68 -5.45
C ALA A 42 -0.36 -4.62 -3.99
N PHE A 43 -0.75 -5.62 -3.21
CA PHE A 43 -0.45 -5.69 -1.79
C PHE A 43 0.31 -6.99 -1.50
N ALA A 44 1.34 -6.88 -0.66
CA ALA A 44 2.08 -8.01 -0.14
C ALA A 44 1.94 -8.05 1.39
N LEU A 45 1.65 -9.23 1.93
CA LEU A 45 1.46 -9.48 3.35
C LEU A 45 2.45 -10.54 3.84
N TRP A 46 3.10 -10.23 4.95
CA TRP A 46 3.97 -11.15 5.67
C TRP A 46 3.31 -11.54 6.98
N ASP A 47 3.05 -12.83 7.16
CA ASP A 47 2.59 -13.35 8.44
C ASP A 47 3.78 -13.69 9.34
N GLY A 48 4.03 -12.80 10.32
CA GLY A 48 5.10 -12.98 11.30
C GLY A 48 4.94 -14.23 12.17
N ALA A 49 3.72 -14.71 12.42
CA ALA A 49 3.49 -15.95 13.18
C ALA A 49 3.98 -17.18 12.40
N HIS A 50 3.94 -17.11 11.06
CA HIS A 50 4.52 -18.10 10.15
C HIS A 50 5.98 -17.82 9.78
N GLN A 51 6.62 -16.85 10.43
CA GLN A 51 7.99 -16.39 10.14
C GLN A 51 8.20 -15.95 8.69
N ASP A 52 7.16 -15.43 8.05
CA ASP A 52 7.27 -14.87 6.72
C ASP A 52 8.16 -13.63 6.73
N ARG A 53 9.12 -13.60 5.80
CA ARG A 53 10.06 -12.49 5.62
C ARG A 53 10.60 -12.48 4.19
N ALA A 54 11.09 -11.32 3.75
CA ALA A 54 11.66 -11.12 2.42
C ALA A 54 10.71 -11.59 1.30
N SER A 55 11.07 -12.62 0.54
CA SER A 55 10.24 -13.15 -0.56
C SER A 55 9.16 -14.14 -0.10
N LYS A 56 9.23 -14.64 1.13
CA LYS A 56 8.18 -15.50 1.71
C LYS A 56 7.06 -14.61 2.22
N LYS A 57 6.00 -14.49 1.41
CA LYS A 57 4.84 -13.62 1.62
C LYS A 57 3.68 -14.05 0.76
N SER A 58 2.48 -13.62 1.13
CA SER A 58 1.33 -13.63 0.23
C SER A 58 1.30 -12.32 -0.56
N ILE A 59 0.91 -12.37 -1.85
CA ILE A 59 0.81 -11.18 -2.70
C ILE A 59 -0.45 -11.26 -3.56
N THR A 60 -1.11 -10.12 -3.79
CA THR A 60 -2.19 -10.04 -4.77
C THR A 60 -1.64 -10.00 -6.19
N ILE A 61 -2.47 -10.32 -7.18
CA ILE A 61 -2.19 -9.84 -8.54
C ILE A 61 -2.30 -8.30 -8.59
N TRP A 62 -1.80 -7.69 -9.67
CA TRP A 62 -2.06 -6.28 -9.94
C TRP A 62 -3.57 -6.02 -10.07
N GLN A 63 -4.01 -4.94 -9.43
CA GLN A 63 -5.38 -4.45 -9.45
C GLN A 63 -5.40 -3.05 -10.07
N ASP A 64 -6.52 -2.70 -10.69
CA ASP A 64 -6.80 -1.34 -11.14
C ASP A 64 -7.28 -0.49 -9.96
N LEU A 65 -6.46 0.45 -9.52
CA LEU A 65 -6.87 1.52 -8.61
C LEU A 65 -7.35 2.72 -9.43
N LYS A 66 -8.66 2.97 -9.40
CA LYS A 66 -9.27 4.15 -10.00
C LYS A 66 -9.42 5.23 -8.94
N LEU A 67 -8.85 6.41 -9.20
CA LEU A 67 -9.16 7.60 -8.43
C LEU A 67 -10.41 8.25 -8.99
N GLU A 68 -11.37 8.52 -8.11
CA GLU A 68 -12.58 9.27 -8.47
C GLU A 68 -12.24 10.72 -8.85
N GLN A 69 -13.19 11.39 -9.52
CA GLN A 69 -13.05 12.79 -9.93
C GLN A 69 -13.24 13.76 -8.75
#